data_AF-A0A316IHT8-F1
#
_entry.id   AF-A0A316IHT8-F1
#
_cell.length_a   1.000
_cell.length_b   1.000
_cell.length_c   1.000
_cell.angle_alpha   90.00
_cell.angle_beta   90.00
_cell.angle_gamma   90.00
#
_symmetry.space_group_name_H-M   'P 1'
#
loop_
_entity.id
_entity.type
_entity.pdbx_description
1 polymer ?
#
loop_
_entity_poly.entity_id
_entity_poly.type
_entity_poly.pdbx_seq_one_letter_code
_entity_poly.pdbx_strand_id
1 'polypeptide(L)'
;MTLAPNAALSAPLPAPAPEAAQVVGEDDVRFVRGPRAYRVRGLARNLSAESLKVTLRLSAGDHLHLDTLDLYQARARGAFVKAAAVELGVPETT
;
A
#
# COMPACT_ATOMS: atom_id res chain seq x y z
N MET A 1 -47.78 -1.91 -32.28
CA MET A 1 -46.93 -2.87 -31.54
C MET A 1 -46.04 -2.05 -30.62
N THR A 2 -46.42 -1.96 -29.35
CA THR A 2 -45.86 -1.04 -28.35
C THR A 2 -44.53 -1.58 -27.81
N LEU A 3 -43.43 -0.86 -27.97
CA LEU A 3 -42.13 -1.19 -27.37
C LEU A 3 -42.13 -0.72 -25.90
N ALA A 4 -42.04 -1.67 -24.97
CA ALA A 4 -41.94 -1.41 -23.54
C ALA A 4 -40.59 -0.74 -23.19
N PRO A 5 -40.53 0.12 -22.17
CA PRO A 5 -39.28 0.71 -21.71
C PRO A 5 -38.47 -0.36 -20.96
N ASN A 6 -37.24 -0.59 -21.41
CA ASN A 6 -36.28 -1.44 -20.72
C ASN A 6 -35.90 -0.78 -19.38
N ALA A 7 -36.40 -1.30 -18.27
CA ALA A 7 -36.01 -0.90 -16.94
C ALA A 7 -34.55 -1.29 -16.71
N ALA A 8 -33.64 -0.34 -16.88
CA ALA A 8 -32.24 -0.51 -16.52
C ALA A 8 -32.17 -0.80 -15.02
N LEU A 9 -31.84 -2.04 -14.67
CA LEU A 9 -31.54 -2.46 -13.31
C LEU A 9 -30.34 -1.63 -12.81
N SER A 10 -30.58 -0.75 -11.85
CA SER A 10 -29.52 -0.12 -11.06
C SER A 10 -28.70 -1.21 -10.37
N ALA A 11 -27.54 -1.55 -10.94
CA ALA A 11 -26.56 -2.34 -10.22
C ALA A 11 -26.04 -1.50 -9.04
N PRO A 12 -26.02 -2.03 -7.80
CA PRO A 12 -25.43 -1.31 -6.68
C PRO A 12 -23.96 -1.04 -6.99
N LEU A 13 -23.55 0.23 -6.88
CA LEU A 13 -22.15 0.62 -6.91
C LEU A 13 -21.39 -0.23 -5.88
N PRO A 14 -20.26 -0.86 -6.23
CA PRO A 14 -19.48 -1.63 -5.27
C PRO A 14 -19.08 -0.69 -4.12
N ALA A 15 -19.46 -1.06 -2.89
CA ALA A 15 -19.00 -0.37 -1.70
C ALA A 15 -17.46 -0.32 -1.71
N PRO A 16 -16.83 0.79 -1.26
CA PRO A 16 -15.38 0.88 -1.25
C PRO A 16 -14.83 -0.31 -0.45
N ALA A 17 -14.06 -1.16 -1.14
CA ALA A 17 -13.44 -2.31 -0.53
C ALA A 17 -12.59 -1.82 0.65
N PRO A 18 -12.59 -2.55 1.79
CA PRO A 18 -11.77 -2.16 2.92
C PRO A 18 -10.33 -1.95 2.45
N GLU A 19 -9.69 -0.89 2.95
CA GLU A 19 -8.25 -0.62 2.79
C GLU A 19 -7.42 -1.69 3.55
N ALA A 20 -7.72 -2.96 3.32
CA ALA A 20 -7.03 -4.11 3.86
C ALA A 20 -5.78 -4.36 3.03
N ALA A 21 -4.73 -4.86 3.68
CA ALA A 21 -3.57 -5.32 2.96
C ALA A 21 -3.91 -6.56 2.13
N GLN A 22 -3.62 -6.48 0.84
CA GLN A 22 -3.83 -7.54 -0.12
C GLN A 22 -2.49 -8.22 -0.38
N VAL A 23 -2.46 -9.54 -0.17
CA VAL A 23 -1.31 -10.37 -0.54
C VAL A 23 -1.47 -10.74 -2.01
N VAL A 24 -0.63 -10.16 -2.87
CA VAL A 24 -0.66 -10.31 -4.33
C VAL A 24 0.42 -11.31 -4.74
N GLY A 25 0.19 -12.59 -4.44
CA GLY A 25 1.18 -13.65 -4.67
C GLY A 25 2.08 -13.90 -3.46
N GLU A 26 3.20 -14.59 -3.66
CA GLU A 26 3.96 -15.20 -2.56
C GLU A 26 4.77 -14.20 -1.72
N ASP A 27 5.22 -13.09 -2.32
CA ASP A 27 6.16 -12.14 -1.68
C ASP A 27 5.85 -10.68 -2.04
N ASP A 28 4.58 -10.36 -2.23
CA ASP A 28 4.14 -9.04 -2.66
C ASP A 28 2.88 -8.66 -1.91
N VAL A 29 2.97 -7.73 -0.98
CA VAL A 29 1.82 -7.22 -0.23
C VAL A 29 1.56 -5.79 -0.65
N ARG A 30 0.32 -5.50 -1.03
CA ARG A 30 -0.10 -4.16 -1.47
C ARG A 30 -1.23 -3.65 -0.60
N PHE A 31 -1.15 -2.38 -0.25
CA PHE A 31 -2.23 -1.71 0.44
C PHE A 31 -2.23 -0.23 0.10
N VAL A 32 -3.39 0.40 0.27
CA VAL A 32 -3.57 1.83 0.01
C VAL A 32 -4.08 2.46 1.31
N ARG A 33 -3.56 3.64 1.64
CA ARG A 33 -4.04 4.49 2.74
C ARG A 33 -4.22 5.91 2.21
N GLY A 34 -5.46 6.34 2.02
CA GLY A 34 -5.76 7.62 1.37
C GLY A 34 -5.04 7.74 0.01
N PRO A 35 -4.23 8.79 -0.24
CA PRO A 35 -3.53 8.99 -1.52
C PRO A 35 -2.23 8.15 -1.65
N ARG A 36 -1.88 7.36 -0.63
CA ARG A 36 -0.61 6.64 -0.54
C ARG A 36 -0.80 5.17 -0.90
N ALA A 37 -0.09 4.69 -1.91
CA ALA A 37 -0.01 3.28 -2.26
C ALA A 37 1.30 2.68 -1.72
N TYR A 38 1.17 1.57 -1.01
CA TYR A 38 2.26 0.84 -0.39
C TYR A 38 2.42 -0.52 -1.06
N ARG A 39 3.66 -0.93 -1.26
CA ARG A 39 4.01 -2.26 -1.75
C ARG A 39 5.21 -2.79 -0.95
N VAL A 40 5.00 -3.89 -0.26
CA VAL A 40 6.00 -4.58 0.57
C VAL A 40 6.43 -5.85 -0.15
N ARG A 41 7.74 -6.09 -0.20
CA ARG A 41 8.36 -7.31 -0.72
C ARG A 41 9.45 -7.82 0.20
N GLY A 42 9.86 -9.07 0.04
CA GLY A 42 10.92 -9.70 0.81
C GLY A 42 10.46 -10.42 2.08
N LEU A 43 9.16 -10.46 2.35
CA LEU A 43 8.59 -11.17 3.51
C LEU A 43 8.91 -12.66 3.48
N ALA A 44 8.78 -13.34 2.33
CA ALA A 44 9.05 -14.76 2.16
C ALA A 44 10.53 -15.14 2.39
N ARG A 45 11.44 -14.16 2.32
CA ARG A 45 12.88 -14.37 2.55
C ARG A 45 13.28 -14.30 4.03
N ASN A 46 12.38 -13.88 4.91
CA ASN A 46 12.65 -13.82 6.35
C ASN A 46 12.35 -15.19 6.99
N LEU A 47 13.34 -16.09 6.92
CA LEU A 47 13.24 -17.45 7.46
C LEU A 47 13.58 -17.54 8.95
N SER A 48 14.26 -16.51 9.49
CA SER A 48 14.65 -16.42 10.91
C SER A 48 13.81 -15.38 11.63
N ALA A 49 13.47 -15.65 12.90
CA ALA A 49 12.71 -14.73 13.74
C ALA A 49 13.54 -13.54 14.27
N GLU A 50 14.83 -13.45 13.93
CA GLU A 50 15.78 -12.44 14.45
C GLU A 50 15.80 -11.14 13.65
N SER A 51 15.27 -11.15 12.43
CA SER A 51 15.24 -9.98 11.54
C SER A 51 13.99 -10.00 10.68
N LEU A 52 13.43 -8.83 10.39
CA LEU A 52 12.29 -8.69 9.50
C LEU A 52 12.59 -7.66 8.43
N LYS A 53 13.41 -8.07 7.45
CA LYS A 53 13.89 -7.20 6.38
C LYS A 53 12.93 -7.22 5.19
N VAL A 54 12.44 -6.06 4.82
CA VAL A 54 11.50 -5.88 3.70
C VAL A 54 11.93 -4.72 2.81
N THR A 55 11.61 -4.82 1.53
CA THR A 55 11.67 -3.68 0.61
C THR A 55 10.30 -3.03 0.58
N LEU A 56 10.21 -1.79 1.04
CA LEU A 56 8.97 -1.01 1.06
C LEU A 56 9.03 0.07 -0.01
N ARG A 57 8.03 0.03 -0.90
CA ARG A 57 7.74 1.07 -1.87
C ARG A 57 6.52 1.85 -1.41
N LEU A 58 6.64 3.16 -1.35
CA LEU A 58 5.56 4.10 -1.05
C LEU A 58 5.45 5.09 -2.21
N SER A 59 4.26 5.23 -2.79
CA SER A 59 3.97 6.22 -3.84
C SER A 59 2.72 7.03 -3.53
N ALA A 60 2.73 8.30 -3.92
CA ALA A 60 1.57 9.18 -3.88
C ALA A 60 1.61 10.13 -5.09
N GLY A 61 0.62 10.02 -5.99
CA GLY A 61 0.66 10.71 -7.28
C GLY A 61 1.93 10.36 -8.07
N ASP A 62 2.68 11.37 -8.47
CA ASP A 62 3.95 11.24 -9.21
C ASP A 62 5.18 11.02 -8.30
N HIS A 63 4.98 11.06 -6.98
CA HIS A 63 6.05 10.89 -6.01
C HIS A 63 6.22 9.43 -5.58
N LEU A 64 7.46 9.03 -5.32
CA LEU A 64 7.83 7.67 -4.96
C LEU A 64 9.02 7.68 -4.00
N HIS A 65 8.94 6.86 -2.96
CA HIS A 65 10.07 6.49 -2.12
C HIS A 65 10.19 4.97 -2.06
N LEU A 66 11.41 4.45 -2.22
CA LEU A 66 11.73 3.03 -2.17
C LEU A 66 12.91 2.82 -1.24
N ASP A 67 12.75 1.96 -0.25
CA ASP A 67 13.82 1.65 0.69
C ASP A 67 13.75 0.21 1.18
N THR A 68 14.85 -0.26 1.78
CA THR A 68 14.90 -1.58 2.43
C THR A 68 15.12 -1.43 3.93
N LEU A 69 14.12 -1.84 4.70
CA LEU A 69 14.04 -1.65 6.15
C LEU A 69 14.09 -3.00 6.84
N ASP A 70 14.76 -3.06 7.99
CA ASP A 70 14.52 -4.08 9.00
C ASP A 70 13.50 -3.53 10.01
N LEU A 71 12.31 -4.13 10.05
CA LEU A 71 11.20 -3.67 10.89
C LEU A 71 11.48 -3.84 12.39
N TYR A 72 12.48 -4.64 12.77
CA TYR A 72 12.93 -4.77 14.17
C TYR A 72 13.79 -3.59 14.61
N GLN A 73 14.47 -2.92 13.69
CA GLN A 73 15.35 -1.79 13.98
C GLN A 73 14.55 -0.49 14.01
N ALA A 74 14.15 -0.05 15.21
CA ALA A 74 13.31 1.13 15.39
C ALA A 74 13.87 2.41 14.73
N ARG A 75 15.19 2.60 14.74
CA ARG A 75 15.87 3.75 14.11
C ARG A 75 15.64 3.79 12.60
N ALA A 76 15.69 2.64 11.92
CA ALA A 76 15.49 2.57 10.48
C ALA A 76 14.06 2.97 10.08
N ARG A 77 13.05 2.64 10.91
CA ARG A 77 11.66 3.06 10.69
C ARG A 77 11.51 4.58 10.71
N GLY A 78 12.15 5.25 11.66
CA GLY A 78 12.12 6.72 11.74
C GLY A 78 12.82 7.40 10.57
N ALA A 79 13.97 6.88 10.15
CA ALA A 79 14.69 7.39 8.98
C ALA A 79 13.88 7.25 7.68
N PHE A 80 13.18 6.12 7.50
CA PHE A 80 12.29 5.91 6.37
C PHE A 80 11.16 6.94 6.32
N VAL A 81 10.46 7.17 7.44
CA VAL A 81 9.33 8.11 7.49
C VAL A 81 9.78 9.52 7.09
N LYS A 82 10.93 9.95 7.62
CA LYS A 82 11.51 11.25 7.29
C LYS A 82 11.88 11.36 5.81
N ALA A 83 12.57 10.37 5.26
CA ALA A 83 12.97 10.37 3.86
C ALA A 83 11.75 10.32 2.93
N ALA A 84 10.77 9.47 3.23
CA ALA A 84 9.52 9.40 2.49
C ALA A 84 8.74 10.70 2.52
N ALA A 85 8.66 11.39 3.67
CA ALA A 85 7.99 12.68 3.80
C ALA A 85 8.60 13.73 2.84
N VAL A 86 9.93 13.80 2.78
CA VAL A 86 10.67 14.66 1.85
C VAL A 86 10.37 14.31 0.40
N GLU A 87 10.51 13.04 0.01
CA GLU A 87 10.32 12.59 -1.37
C GLU A 87 8.85 12.74 -1.86
N LEU A 88 7.88 12.56 -0.96
CA LEU A 88 6.46 12.74 -1.24
C LEU A 88 5.99 14.19 -1.14
N GLY A 89 6.84 15.13 -0.70
CA GLY A 89 6.46 16.52 -0.51
C GLY A 89 5.38 16.72 0.56
N VAL A 90 5.33 15.86 1.58
CA VAL A 90 4.32 15.89 2.66
C VAL A 90 4.99 16.07 4.02
N PRO A 91 4.31 16.66 5.02
CA PRO A 91 4.85 16.75 6.36
C PRO A 91 5.00 15.37 7.01
N GLU A 92 5.99 15.24 7.90
CA GLU A 92 6.16 14.08 8.79
C GLU A 92 4.97 14.04 9.78
N THR A 93 3.90 13.33 9.41
CA THR A 93 2.76 13.06 10.30
C THR A 93 2.67 11.55 10.50
N THR A 94 2.91 11.13 11.74
CA THR A 94 2.86 9.73 12.21
C THR A 94 1.44 9.19 12.21
#